data_AF-A0A660W7R0-F1
#
_entry.id   AF-A0A660W7R0-F1
#
_cell.length_a   1.000
_cell.length_b   1.000
_cell.length_c   1.000
_cell.angle_alpha   90.00
_cell.angle_beta   90.00
_cell.angle_gamma   90.00
#
_symmetry.space_group_name_H-M   'P 1'
#
loop_
_entity.id
_entity.type
_entity.pdbx_description
1 polymer ?
#
loop_
_entity_poly.entity_id
_entity_poly.type
_entity_poly.pdbx_seq_one_letter_code
_entity_poly.pdbx_strand_id
1 'polypeptide(L)'
;MTDKTKRIIRIIIGLLAIIVVGIGGTHGYILVKESMKAARIDEEKRPVPVKVVSVEKGVIEQALVLTGNVEPQFAVDIVPKISGRLERLALKDGTPVDIGVAVKKGEVIAEIDRAAFVARVTQAKAAVSVARASLARAEADLADKEREKKRMVRLFEKG
;
A
#
# COMPACT_ATOMS: atom_id res chain seq x y z
N MET A 1 -14.53 -127.51 -12.47
CA MET A 1 -13.16 -127.09 -12.09
C MET A 1 -13.02 -125.59 -12.36
N THR A 2 -13.57 -124.70 -11.49
CA THR A 2 -13.77 -123.27 -11.88
C THR A 2 -14.05 -122.27 -10.74
N ASP A 3 -13.46 -122.40 -9.54
CA ASP A 3 -13.73 -121.43 -8.43
C ASP A 3 -12.53 -120.52 -8.06
N LYS A 4 -11.27 -120.98 -8.25
CA LYS A 4 -10.08 -120.19 -7.87
C LYS A 4 -9.82 -118.98 -8.79
N THR A 5 -10.13 -119.06 -10.09
CA THR A 5 -9.80 -118.01 -11.08
C THR A 5 -10.64 -116.74 -10.91
N LYS A 6 -11.91 -116.86 -10.51
CA LYS A 6 -12.81 -115.71 -10.28
C LYS A 6 -12.37 -114.84 -9.09
N ARG A 7 -11.73 -115.45 -8.09
CA ARG A 7 -11.25 -114.76 -6.89
C ARG A 7 -10.04 -113.87 -7.18
N ILE A 8 -9.13 -114.32 -8.04
CA ILE A 8 -7.92 -113.58 -8.43
C ILE A 8 -8.27 -112.36 -9.30
N ILE A 9 -9.21 -112.50 -10.24
CA ILE A 9 -9.63 -111.41 -11.13
C ILE A 9 -10.23 -110.23 -10.33
N ARG A 10 -11.03 -110.50 -9.29
CA ARG A 10 -11.58 -109.44 -8.43
C ARG A 10 -10.50 -108.65 -7.68
N ILE A 11 -9.42 -109.31 -7.25
CA ILE A 11 -8.30 -108.64 -6.57
C ILE A 11 -7.53 -107.74 -7.54
N ILE A 12 -7.31 -108.21 -8.77
CA ILE A 12 -6.61 -107.43 -9.81
C ILE A 12 -7.43 -106.19 -10.20
N ILE A 13 -8.75 -106.32 -10.39
CA ILE A 13 -9.63 -105.18 -10.69
C ILE A 13 -9.63 -104.17 -9.53
N GLY A 14 -9.65 -104.64 -8.28
CA GLY A 14 -9.54 -103.78 -7.10
C GLY A 14 -8.23 -102.99 -7.05
N LEU A 15 -7.10 -103.63 -7.33
CA LEU A 15 -5.79 -102.97 -7.41
C LEU A 15 -5.71 -101.96 -8.54
N LEU A 16 -6.27 -102.28 -9.71
CA LEU A 16 -6.26 -101.38 -10.85
C LEU A 16 -7.11 -100.12 -10.61
N ALA A 17 -8.25 -100.26 -9.91
CA ALA A 17 -9.07 -99.13 -9.50
C ALA A 17 -8.35 -98.19 -8.53
N ILE A 18 -7.56 -98.74 -7.59
CA ILE A 18 -6.76 -97.93 -6.64
C ILE A 18 -5.68 -97.14 -7.38
N ILE A 19 -5.04 -97.73 -8.39
CA ILE A 19 -4.01 -97.05 -9.20
C ILE A 19 -4.63 -95.90 -9.99
N VAL A 20 -5.79 -96.11 -10.61
CA VAL A 20 -6.48 -95.06 -11.38
C VAL A 20 -6.91 -93.90 -10.50
N VAL A 21 -7.41 -94.17 -9.29
CA VAL A 21 -7.76 -93.11 -8.32
C VAL A 21 -6.51 -92.37 -7.82
N GLY A 22 -5.39 -93.08 -7.59
CA GLY A 22 -4.12 -92.47 -7.21
C GLY A 22 -3.55 -91.54 -8.30
N ILE A 23 -3.61 -91.96 -9.57
CA ILE A 23 -3.16 -91.14 -10.71
C ILE A 23 -4.10 -89.95 -10.91
N GLY A 24 -5.42 -90.15 -10.85
CA GLY A 24 -6.40 -89.07 -10.98
C GLY A 24 -6.27 -88.03 -9.86
N GLY A 25 -6.06 -88.48 -8.61
CA GLY A 25 -5.86 -87.59 -7.46
C GLY A 25 -4.58 -86.79 -7.54
N THR A 26 -3.46 -87.41 -7.96
CA THR A 26 -2.18 -86.70 -8.13
C THR A 26 -2.21 -85.71 -9.30
N HIS A 27 -2.82 -86.08 -10.42
CA HIS A 27 -2.95 -85.18 -11.58
C HIS A 27 -3.87 -83.99 -11.28
N GLY A 28 -4.99 -84.23 -10.58
CA GLY A 28 -5.87 -83.16 -10.10
C GLY A 28 -5.19 -82.23 -9.10
N TYR A 29 -4.37 -82.77 -8.19
CA TYR A 29 -3.61 -81.97 -7.22
C TYR A 29 -2.57 -81.06 -7.90
N ILE A 30 -1.89 -81.53 -8.95
CA ILE A 30 -0.89 -80.73 -9.69
C ILE A 30 -1.55 -79.58 -10.45
N LEU A 31 -2.67 -79.83 -11.14
CA LEU A 31 -3.41 -78.80 -11.89
C LEU A 31 -3.94 -77.68 -10.98
N VAL A 32 -4.43 -78.04 -9.78
CA VAL A 32 -4.91 -77.06 -8.79
C VAL A 32 -3.73 -76.29 -8.17
N LYS A 33 -2.58 -76.93 -7.97
CA LYS A 33 -1.38 -76.24 -7.44
C LYS A 33 -0.81 -75.24 -8.44
N GLU A 34 -0.83 -75.55 -9.73
CA GLU A 34 -0.35 -74.65 -10.78
C GLU A 34 -1.27 -73.45 -10.99
N SER A 35 -2.60 -73.64 -10.97
CA SER A 35 -3.56 -72.53 -11.07
C SER A 35 -3.51 -71.60 -9.85
N MET A 36 -3.31 -72.16 -8.65
CA MET A 36 -3.13 -71.37 -7.42
C MET A 36 -1.81 -70.57 -7.43
N LYS A 37 -0.75 -71.10 -8.06
CA LYS A 37 0.53 -70.40 -8.20
C LYS A 37 0.44 -69.29 -9.25
N ALA A 38 -0.26 -69.53 -10.36
CA ALA A 38 -0.53 -68.52 -11.38
C ALA A 38 -1.39 -67.37 -10.82
N ALA A 39 -2.46 -67.68 -10.07
CA ALA A 39 -3.34 -66.68 -9.47
C ALA A 39 -2.64 -65.80 -8.41
N ARG A 40 -1.71 -66.37 -7.62
CA ARG A 40 -0.92 -65.59 -6.65
C ARG A 40 0.08 -64.63 -7.31
N ILE A 41 0.65 -65.00 -8.46
CA ILE A 41 1.60 -64.14 -9.17
C ILE A 41 0.91 -62.88 -9.74
N ASP A 42 -0.35 -62.98 -10.17
CA ASP A 42 -1.14 -61.85 -10.67
C ASP A 42 -1.64 -60.90 -9.57
N GLU A 43 -1.77 -61.39 -8.33
CA GLU A 43 -2.16 -60.55 -7.19
C GLU A 43 -0.97 -59.76 -6.63
N GLU A 44 0.22 -60.37 -6.61
CA GLU A 44 1.46 -59.74 -6.11
C GLU A 44 2.05 -58.70 -7.09
N LYS A 45 1.71 -58.78 -8.38
CA LYS A 45 2.20 -57.88 -9.44
C LYS A 45 1.28 -56.71 -9.79
N ARG A 46 0.27 -56.37 -8.96
CA ARG A 46 -0.56 -55.19 -9.24
C ARG A 46 0.24 -53.92 -8.96
N PRO A 47 0.63 -53.13 -9.99
CA PRO A 47 1.38 -51.92 -9.75
C PRO A 47 0.52 -50.92 -8.98
N VAL A 48 1.10 -50.34 -7.92
CA VAL A 48 0.44 -49.30 -7.13
C VAL A 48 0.33 -48.04 -8.02
N PRO A 49 -0.88 -47.54 -8.31
CA PRO A 49 -1.03 -46.34 -9.11
C PRO A 49 -0.47 -45.14 -8.35
N VAL A 50 0.46 -44.42 -8.99
CA VAL A 50 1.08 -43.20 -8.47
C VAL A 50 0.75 -42.01 -9.37
N LYS A 51 0.63 -40.83 -8.77
CA LYS A 51 0.52 -39.59 -9.53
C LYS A 51 1.91 -39.09 -9.86
N VAL A 52 2.18 -38.91 -11.15
CA VAL A 52 3.42 -38.32 -11.67
C VAL A 52 3.11 -37.01 -12.38
N VAL A 53 4.08 -36.10 -12.38
CA VAL A 53 4.04 -34.83 -13.13
C VAL A 53 5.37 -34.64 -13.85
N SER A 54 5.32 -34.09 -15.06
CA SER A 54 6.54 -33.75 -15.82
C SER A 54 7.20 -32.51 -15.22
N VAL A 55 8.53 -32.53 -15.09
CA VAL A 55 9.30 -31.39 -14.58
C VAL A 55 9.53 -30.40 -15.71
N GLU A 56 9.15 -29.15 -15.49
CA GLU A 56 9.39 -28.04 -16.42
C GLU A 56 10.39 -27.05 -15.81
N LYS A 57 11.25 -26.46 -16.65
CA LYS A 57 12.13 -25.37 -16.24
C LYS A 57 11.36 -24.06 -16.34
N GLY A 58 11.19 -23.38 -15.22
CA GLY A 58 10.58 -22.07 -15.14
C GLY A 58 11.24 -21.23 -14.04
N VAL A 59 10.93 -19.93 -14.03
CA VAL A 59 11.35 -19.04 -12.95
C VAL A 59 10.40 -19.25 -11.78
N ILE A 60 10.96 -19.49 -10.58
CA ILE A 60 10.19 -19.53 -9.33
C ILE A 60 10.25 -18.13 -8.74
N GLU A 61 9.11 -17.44 -8.71
CA GLU A 61 8.99 -16.13 -8.09
C GLU A 61 8.40 -16.28 -6.69
N GLN A 62 9.06 -15.66 -5.70
CA GLN A 62 8.54 -15.54 -4.35
C GLN A 62 8.12 -14.10 -4.12
N ALA A 63 6.81 -13.85 -4.14
CA ALA A 63 6.26 -12.53 -3.84
C ALA A 63 6.07 -12.37 -2.33
N LEU A 64 6.55 -11.24 -1.80
CA LEU A 64 6.28 -10.80 -0.42
C LEU A 64 5.39 -9.57 -0.48
N VAL A 65 4.18 -9.67 0.10
CA VAL A 65 3.26 -8.53 0.19
C VAL A 65 3.57 -7.77 1.46
N LEU A 66 4.07 -6.54 1.31
CA LEU A 66 4.34 -5.63 2.41
C LEU A 66 3.36 -4.47 2.37
N THR A 67 2.87 -4.07 3.55
CA THR A 67 2.07 -2.86 3.71
C THR A 67 2.99 -1.72 4.15
N GLY A 68 2.87 -0.57 3.50
CA GLY A 68 3.58 0.65 3.87
C GLY A 68 2.67 1.87 3.74
N ASN A 69 3.02 2.93 4.45
CA ASN A 69 2.34 4.22 4.35
C ASN A 69 3.10 5.14 3.39
N VAL A 70 2.37 5.95 2.63
CA VAL A 70 2.95 6.98 1.76
C VAL A 70 2.82 8.33 2.45
N GLU A 71 3.94 9.01 2.62
CA GLU A 71 4.00 10.33 3.24
C GLU A 71 4.59 11.36 2.26
N PRO A 72 4.19 12.64 2.36
CA PRO A 72 4.77 13.68 1.53
C PRO A 72 6.24 13.88 1.87
N GLN A 73 7.06 14.12 0.83
CA GLN A 73 8.49 14.41 1.03
C GLN A 73 8.71 15.66 1.90
N PHE A 74 7.81 16.64 1.80
CA PHE A 74 7.81 17.85 2.61
C PHE A 74 6.40 18.17 3.09
N ALA A 75 6.25 18.39 4.39
CA ALA A 75 5.03 18.88 5.01
C ALA A 75 5.36 20.10 5.87
N VAL A 76 4.52 21.13 5.80
CA VAL A 76 4.70 22.36 6.57
C VAL A 76 3.36 22.84 7.11
N ASP A 77 3.36 23.22 8.39
CA ASP A 77 2.21 23.84 9.03
C ASP A 77 2.28 25.36 8.88
N ILE A 78 1.24 25.94 8.29
CA ILE A 78 1.15 27.38 8.07
C ILE A 78 0.28 27.98 9.16
N VAL A 79 0.89 28.76 10.04
CA VAL A 79 0.19 29.46 11.14
C VAL A 79 0.37 30.97 11.04
N PRO A 80 -0.66 31.76 11.37
CA PRO A 80 -0.54 33.21 11.40
C PRO A 80 0.33 33.65 12.57
N LYS A 81 1.17 34.68 12.36
CA LYS A 81 2.01 35.27 13.42
C LYS A 81 1.23 36.10 14.44
N ILE A 82 0.00 36.49 14.09
CA ILE A 82 -0.85 37.34 14.91
C ILE A 82 -2.18 36.62 15.15
N SER A 83 -2.72 36.79 16.34
CA SER A 83 -4.06 36.34 16.67
C SER A 83 -5.09 37.30 16.06
N GLY A 84 -6.16 36.76 15.51
CA GLY A 84 -7.27 37.54 14.96
C GLY A 84 -8.37 36.64 14.43
N ARG A 85 -9.52 37.23 14.10
CA ARG A 85 -10.63 36.52 13.50
C ARG A 85 -10.33 36.23 12.03
N LEU A 86 -10.48 34.97 11.61
CA LEU A 86 -10.41 34.59 10.20
C LEU A 86 -11.61 35.21 9.45
N GLU A 87 -11.32 36.04 8.47
CA GLU A 87 -12.32 36.72 7.64
C GLU A 87 -12.61 35.92 6.36
N ARG A 88 -11.56 35.34 5.75
CA ARG A 88 -11.70 34.53 4.53
C ARG A 88 -10.67 33.41 4.49
N LEU A 89 -11.09 32.23 4.02
CA LEU A 89 -10.24 31.09 3.69
C LEU A 89 -10.48 30.67 2.24
N ALA A 90 -9.90 31.45 1.33
CA ALA A 90 -10.06 31.27 -0.11
C ALA A 90 -8.89 31.91 -0.84
N LEU A 91 -8.60 31.43 -2.04
CA LEU A 91 -7.68 32.05 -2.97
C LEU A 91 -8.23 33.40 -3.46
N LYS A 92 -7.38 34.18 -4.14
CA LYS A 92 -7.76 35.51 -4.66
C LYS A 92 -8.84 35.47 -5.73
N ASP A 93 -8.96 34.37 -6.45
CA ASP A 93 -9.98 34.12 -7.47
C ASP A 93 -11.34 33.70 -6.88
N GLY A 94 -11.41 33.50 -5.55
CA GLY A 94 -12.60 33.06 -4.84
C GLY A 94 -12.69 31.54 -4.65
N THR A 95 -11.70 30.76 -5.13
CA THR A 95 -11.67 29.30 -4.93
C THR A 95 -11.46 28.97 -3.45
N PRO A 96 -12.34 28.17 -2.81
CA PRO A 96 -12.14 27.70 -1.45
C PRO A 96 -10.85 26.90 -1.32
N VAL A 97 -10.12 27.09 -0.22
CA VAL A 97 -8.87 26.34 0.04
C VAL A 97 -9.22 25.06 0.79
N ASP A 98 -9.37 23.98 0.03
CA ASP A 98 -9.69 22.63 0.53
C ASP A 98 -8.64 21.59 0.09
N ILE A 99 -8.85 20.34 0.49
CA ILE A 99 -7.98 19.21 0.14
C ILE A 99 -7.90 19.06 -1.38
N GLY A 100 -6.69 19.00 -1.92
CA GLY A 100 -6.42 18.84 -3.35
C GLY A 100 -6.31 20.15 -4.13
N VAL A 101 -6.51 21.31 -3.49
CA VAL A 101 -6.29 22.61 -4.13
C VAL A 101 -4.79 22.93 -4.17
N ALA A 102 -4.26 23.10 -5.38
CA ALA A 102 -2.87 23.50 -5.57
C ALA A 102 -2.70 25.00 -5.34
N VAL A 103 -1.63 25.39 -4.64
CA VAL A 103 -1.30 26.78 -4.32
C VAL A 103 0.10 27.13 -4.80
N LYS A 104 0.32 28.40 -5.15
CA LYS A 104 1.64 28.91 -5.55
C LYS A 104 2.31 29.69 -4.43
N LYS A 105 3.64 29.80 -4.52
CA LYS A 105 4.42 30.62 -3.58
C LYS A 105 3.96 32.08 -3.64
N GLY A 106 3.66 32.64 -2.47
CA GLY A 106 3.21 34.03 -2.34
C GLY A 106 1.72 34.24 -2.60
N GLU A 107 0.98 33.17 -2.87
CA GLU A 107 -0.47 33.23 -2.99
C GLU A 107 -1.14 33.41 -1.63
N VAL A 108 -2.20 34.22 -1.60
CA VAL A 108 -2.94 34.50 -0.37
C VAL A 108 -4.03 33.45 -0.25
N ILE A 109 -3.91 32.60 0.78
CA ILE A 109 -4.84 31.49 1.05
C ILE A 109 -5.86 31.82 2.15
N ALA A 110 -5.54 32.79 3.01
CA ALA A 110 -6.34 33.19 4.14
C ALA A 110 -6.18 34.69 4.42
N GLU A 111 -7.26 35.33 4.86
CA GLU A 111 -7.25 36.70 5.34
C GLU A 111 -7.85 36.78 6.75
N ILE A 112 -7.13 37.47 7.62
CA ILE A 112 -7.55 37.79 8.98
C ILE A 112 -8.16 39.19 8.98
N ASP A 113 -9.10 39.46 9.88
CA ASP A 113 -9.71 40.78 10.08
C ASP A 113 -8.63 41.86 10.28
N ARG A 114 -8.60 42.80 9.34
CA ARG A 114 -7.60 43.88 9.27
C ARG A 114 -8.12 45.23 9.75
N ALA A 115 -9.39 45.35 10.15
CA ALA A 115 -10.03 46.66 10.39
C ALA A 115 -9.27 47.51 11.42
N ALA A 116 -8.92 46.90 12.57
CA ALA A 116 -8.16 47.59 13.61
C ALA A 116 -6.73 47.96 13.17
N PHE A 117 -6.09 47.12 12.35
CA PHE A 117 -4.75 47.40 11.81
C PHE A 117 -4.78 48.56 10.81
N VAL A 118 -5.76 48.56 9.90
CA VAL A 118 -5.96 49.63 8.93
C VAL A 118 -6.26 50.95 9.65
N ALA A 119 -7.13 50.94 10.66
CA ALA A 119 -7.42 52.13 11.45
C ALA A 119 -6.16 52.73 12.09
N ARG A 120 -5.29 51.90 12.70
CA ARG A 120 -4.01 52.36 13.26
C ARG A 120 -3.07 52.93 12.21
N VAL A 121 -2.98 52.30 11.03
CA VAL A 121 -2.16 52.82 9.92
C VAL A 121 -2.70 54.18 9.45
N THR A 122 -4.01 54.33 9.34
CA THR A 122 -4.65 55.59 8.96
C THR A 122 -4.39 56.69 10.00
N GLN A 123 -4.52 56.37 11.29
CA GLN A 123 -4.19 57.31 12.37
C GLN A 123 -2.73 57.73 12.33
N ALA A 124 -1.79 56.80 12.12
CA ALA A 124 -0.38 57.11 12.02
C ALA A 124 -0.08 58.01 10.81
N LYS A 125 -0.71 57.75 9.65
CA LYS A 125 -0.59 58.62 8.47
C LYS A 125 -1.12 60.04 8.73
N ALA A 126 -2.23 60.17 9.45
CA ALA A 126 -2.76 61.47 9.84
C ALA A 126 -1.81 62.23 10.77
N ALA A 127 -1.21 61.55 11.75
CA ALA A 127 -0.20 62.15 12.64
C ALA A 127 1.03 62.65 11.86
N VAL A 128 1.50 61.89 10.87
CA VAL A 128 2.59 62.33 9.98
C VAL A 128 2.18 63.57 9.18
N SER A 129 0.94 63.64 8.69
CA SER A 129 0.43 64.81 7.96
C SER A 129 0.41 66.06 8.83
N VAL A 130 -0.07 65.94 10.07
CA VAL A 130 -0.06 67.05 11.04
C VAL A 130 1.36 67.50 11.33
N ALA A 131 2.29 66.57 11.58
CA ALA A 131 3.69 66.91 11.84
C ALA A 131 4.34 67.65 10.65
N ARG A 132 4.03 67.24 9.41
CA ARG A 132 4.49 67.93 8.21
C ARG A 132 3.92 69.35 8.10
N ALA A 133 2.64 69.54 8.42
CA ALA A 133 2.03 70.87 8.44
C ALA A 133 2.65 71.77 9.53
N SER A 134 2.93 71.21 10.71
CA SER A 134 3.62 71.92 11.78
C SER A 134 5.05 72.31 11.39
N LEU A 135 5.78 71.42 10.70
CA LEU A 135 7.11 71.73 10.17
C LEU A 135 7.05 72.87 9.15
N ALA A 136 6.15 72.78 8.17
CA ALA A 136 5.97 73.82 7.16
C ALA A 136 5.61 75.18 7.78
N ARG A 137 4.78 75.19 8.83
CA ARG A 137 4.47 76.41 9.59
C ARG A 137 5.72 76.95 10.28
N ALA A 138 6.49 76.11 10.97
CA ALA A 138 7.71 76.52 11.66
C ALA A 138 8.78 77.06 10.68
N GLU A 139 8.89 76.49 9.48
CA GLU A 139 9.77 76.99 8.41
C GLU A 139 9.33 78.36 7.88
N ALA A 140 8.02 78.56 7.69
CA ALA A 140 7.48 79.86 7.30
C ALA A 140 7.72 80.92 8.39
N ASP A 141 7.45 80.58 9.66
CA ASP A 141 7.70 81.45 10.80
C ASP A 141 9.19 81.83 10.91
N LEU A 142 10.09 80.87 10.68
CA LEU A 142 11.54 81.12 10.65
C LEU A 142 11.91 82.10 9.55
N ALA A 143 11.42 81.90 8.32
CA ALA A 143 11.68 82.79 7.20
C ALA A 143 11.18 84.22 7.45
N ASP A 144 10.03 84.37 8.10
CA ASP A 144 9.45 85.66 8.48
C ASP A 144 10.34 86.38 9.51
N LYS A 145 10.78 85.65 10.54
CA LYS A 145 11.67 86.18 11.57
C LYS A 145 13.04 86.57 11.02
N GLU A 146 13.58 85.82 10.07
CA GLU A 146 14.80 86.20 9.36
C GLU A 146 14.64 87.48 8.54
N ARG A 147 13.51 87.62 7.83
CA ARG A 147 13.20 88.85 7.05
C ARG A 147 13.07 90.06 7.96
N GLU A 148 12.41 89.91 9.09
CA GLU A 148 12.27 90.95 10.10
C GLU A 148 13.63 91.34 10.70
N LYS A 149 14.46 90.37 11.10
CA LYS A 149 15.82 90.61 11.58
C LYS A 149 16.65 91.40 10.55
N LYS A 150 16.64 90.98 9.28
CA LYS A 150 17.35 91.69 8.19
C LYS A 150 16.85 93.13 8.02
N ARG A 151 15.54 93.36 8.16
CA ARG A 151 14.95 94.71 8.08
C ARG A 151 15.44 95.60 9.22
N MET A 152 15.43 95.10 10.45
CA MET A 152 15.87 95.87 11.62
C MET A 152 17.35 96.26 11.51
N VAL A 153 18.21 95.33 11.11
CA VAL A 153 19.66 95.61 10.93
C VAL A 153 19.88 96.73 9.90
N ARG A 154 19.21 96.67 8.74
CA ARG A 154 19.32 97.73 7.71
C ARG A 154 18.84 99.10 8.17
N LEU A 155 17.85 99.16 9.06
CA LEU A 155 17.36 100.43 9.61
C LEU A 155 18.38 101.01 10.59
N PHE A 156 19.02 100.16 11.39
CA PHE A 156 20.04 100.56 12.36
C PHE A 156 21.32 101.06 11.68
N GLU A 157 21.71 100.49 10.54
CA GLU A 157 22.88 100.93 9.76
C GLU A 157 22.67 102.27 9.01
N LYS A 158 21.41 102.68 8.83
CA LYS A 158 21.05 103.90 8.06
C LYS A 158 20.70 105.11 8.92
N GLY A 159 20.58 104.94 10.23
CA GLY A 159 20.44 106.02 11.22
C GLY A 159 21.76 106.31 11.90
#